data_AF-A0A1M4M9N3-F1
#
_entry.id   AF-A0A1M4M9N3-F1
#
_cell.length_a   1.000
_cell.length_b   1.000
_cell.length_c   1.000
_cell.angle_alpha   90.00
_cell.angle_beta   90.00
_cell.angle_gamma   90.00
#
_symmetry.space_group_name_H-M   'P 1'
#
loop_
_entity.id
_entity.type
_entity.pdbx_description
1 polymer ?
#
loop_
_entity_poly.entity_id
_entity_poly.type
_entity_poly.pdbx_seq_one_letter_code
_entity_poly.pdbx_strand_id
1 'polypeptide(L)'
;MTVKLAIATFAGGFIFPFLIRLLWGKMCENWGNIGGWMAAGFIVGLAWTLNHGVGMIYQTGAWIDMAWAAGIGLFTASVASGDKFGKGAVNYIVALIGGTLGGFILSCFL
;
A
#
# COMPACT_ATOMS: atom_id res chain seq x y z
N MET A 1 19.21 6.26 -9.80
CA MET A 1 18.43 5.01 -9.86
C MET A 1 18.82 4.25 -11.13
N THR A 2 19.10 2.96 -11.06
CA THR A 2 19.34 2.13 -12.26
C THR A 2 18.02 1.63 -12.84
N VAL A 3 18.00 1.19 -14.10
CA VAL A 3 16.79 0.60 -14.72
C VAL A 3 16.30 -0.62 -13.93
N LYS A 4 17.22 -1.45 -13.42
CA LYS A 4 16.88 -2.61 -12.58
C LYS A 4 16.15 -2.20 -11.30
N LEU A 5 16.65 -1.16 -10.62
CA LEU A 5 16.02 -0.61 -9.42
C LEU A 5 14.65 0.00 -9.72
N ALA A 6 14.49 0.66 -10.87
CA ALA A 6 13.21 1.22 -11.28
C ALA A 6 12.15 0.12 -11.49
N ILE A 7 12.51 -0.97 -12.17
CA ILE A 7 11.61 -2.11 -12.39
C ILE A 7 11.23 -2.78 -11.07
N ALA A 8 12.21 -3.03 -10.20
CA ALA A 8 11.96 -3.60 -8.88
C ALA A 8 11.03 -2.69 -8.05
N THR A 9 11.26 -1.38 -8.08
CA THR A 9 10.45 -0.40 -7.34
C THR A 9 9.02 -0.38 -7.85
N PHE A 10 8.84 -0.41 -9.17
CA PHE A 10 7.51 -0.50 -9.76
C PHE A 10 6.77 -1.78 -9.32
N ALA A 11 7.45 -2.93 -9.38
CA ALA A 11 6.87 -4.21 -8.98
C ALA A 11 6.51 -4.22 -7.47
N GLY A 12 7.40 -3.70 -6.63
CA GLY A 12 7.19 -3.59 -5.18
C GLY A 12 6.07 -2.63 -4.80
N GLY A 13 5.97 -1.50 -5.50
CA GLY A 13 4.86 -0.57 -5.35
C GLY A 13 3.53 -1.16 -5.82
N PHE A 14 3.53 -1.96 -6.88
CA PHE A 14 2.31 -2.55 -7.44
C PHE A 14 1.78 -3.74 -6.60
N ILE A 15 2.66 -4.62 -6.12
CA ILE A 15 2.24 -5.88 -5.46
C ILE A 15 1.37 -5.61 -4.23
N PHE A 16 1.66 -4.55 -3.48
CA PHE A 16 0.93 -4.25 -2.25
C PHE A 16 -0.56 -3.91 -2.49
N PRO A 17 -0.94 -2.86 -3.25
CA PRO A 17 -2.34 -2.56 -3.55
C PRO A 17 -3.02 -3.70 -4.32
N PHE A 18 -2.28 -4.43 -5.17
CA PHE A 18 -2.81 -5.58 -5.91
C PHE A 18 -3.30 -6.69 -4.97
N LEU A 19 -2.49 -7.07 -3.98
CA LEU A 19 -2.86 -8.07 -2.99
C LEU A 19 -4.04 -7.61 -2.11
N ILE A 20 -4.07 -6.33 -1.71
CA ILE A 20 -5.22 -5.78 -0.96
C ILE A 20 -6.50 -5.94 -1.78
N ARG A 21 -6.49 -5.53 -3.05
CA ARG A 21 -7.66 -5.57 -3.93
C ARG A 21 -8.17 -7.00 -4.16
N LEU A 22 -7.29 -7.97 -4.26
CA LEU A 22 -7.66 -9.35 -4.57
C LEU A 22 -8.12 -10.17 -3.35
N LEU A 23 -7.49 -9.94 -2.20
CA LEU A 23 -7.57 -10.87 -1.07
C LEU A 23 -8.28 -10.28 0.14
N TRP A 24 -8.04 -9.01 0.48
CA TRP A 24 -8.47 -8.46 1.76
C TRP A 24 -9.99 -8.58 1.96
N GLY A 25 -10.79 -8.14 0.98
CA GLY A 25 -12.24 -8.23 1.03
C GLY A 25 -12.72 -9.67 1.26
N LYS A 26 -12.19 -10.62 0.49
CA LYS A 26 -12.55 -12.05 0.59
C LYS A 26 -12.16 -12.65 1.94
N MET A 27 -11.03 -12.24 2.51
CA MET A 27 -10.62 -12.68 3.86
C MET A 27 -11.61 -12.21 4.91
N CYS A 28 -12.05 -10.95 4.85
CA CYS A 28 -13.08 -10.41 5.74
C CYS A 28 -14.44 -11.08 5.53
N GLU A 29 -14.85 -11.33 4.29
CA GLU A 29 -16.11 -11.99 3.96
C GLU A 29 -16.16 -13.43 4.49
N ASN A 30 -15.07 -14.19 4.32
CA ASN A 30 -15.04 -15.60 4.69
C ASN A 30 -14.74 -15.83 6.18
N TRP A 31 -13.93 -14.97 6.80
CA TRP A 31 -13.45 -15.17 8.17
C TRP A 31 -13.99 -14.13 9.16
N GLY A 32 -14.83 -13.18 8.71
CA GLY A 32 -15.32 -12.09 9.55
C GLY A 32 -14.21 -11.16 10.01
N ASN A 33 -14.33 -10.63 11.23
CA ASN A 33 -13.40 -9.62 11.76
C ASN A 33 -11.94 -10.10 11.81
N ILE A 34 -11.70 -11.39 12.08
CA ILE A 34 -10.34 -11.95 12.08
C ILE A 34 -9.70 -11.90 10.68
N GLY A 35 -10.51 -11.91 9.61
CA GLY A 35 -10.03 -11.71 8.24
C GLY A 35 -9.25 -10.42 8.05
N GLY A 36 -9.69 -9.32 8.67
CA GLY A 36 -8.98 -8.04 8.63
C GLY A 36 -7.62 -8.08 9.34
N TRP A 37 -7.56 -8.74 10.51
CA TRP A 37 -6.30 -8.93 11.25
C TRP A 37 -5.31 -9.81 10.48
N MET A 38 -5.81 -10.88 9.86
CA MET A 38 -5.00 -11.77 9.03
C MET A 38 -4.52 -11.05 7.76
N ALA A 39 -5.38 -10.26 7.11
CA ALA A 39 -4.99 -9.45 5.97
C ALA A 39 -3.91 -8.42 6.35
N ALA A 40 -4.06 -7.74 7.50
CA ALA A 40 -3.04 -6.83 8.00
C ALA A 40 -1.70 -7.56 8.23
N GLY A 41 -1.69 -8.69 8.93
CA GLY A 41 -0.46 -9.44 9.19
C GLY A 41 0.19 -10.00 7.92
N PHE A 42 -0.57 -10.72 7.11
CA PHE A 42 -0.03 -11.43 5.95
C PHE A 42 0.18 -10.55 4.73
N ILE A 43 -0.77 -9.67 4.38
CA ILE A 43 -0.63 -8.83 3.18
C ILE A 43 0.34 -7.68 3.47
N VAL A 44 0.10 -6.91 4.54
CA VAL A 44 0.97 -5.75 4.85
C VAL A 44 2.35 -6.23 5.28
N GLY A 45 2.44 -7.23 6.16
CA GLY A 45 3.73 -7.76 6.62
C GLY A 45 4.57 -8.40 5.51
N LEU A 46 3.97 -9.18 4.61
CA LEU A 46 4.68 -9.73 3.46
C LEU A 46 5.16 -8.62 2.53
N ALA A 47 4.28 -7.70 2.14
CA ALA A 47 4.63 -6.60 1.25
C ALA A 47 5.73 -5.71 1.85
N TRP A 48 5.71 -5.48 3.17
CA TRP A 48 6.76 -4.77 3.88
C TRP A 48 8.09 -5.51 3.83
N THR A 49 8.07 -6.82 4.07
CA THR A 49 9.27 -7.66 4.01
C THR A 49 9.87 -7.69 2.60
N LEU A 50 9.03 -7.71 1.58
CA LEU A 50 9.45 -7.64 0.17
C LEU A 50 10.03 -6.26 -0.19
N ASN A 51 9.34 -5.19 0.18
CA ASN A 51 9.72 -3.85 -0.23
C ASN A 51 10.93 -3.31 0.54
N HIS A 52 10.97 -3.53 1.85
CA HIS A 52 12.00 -2.95 2.73
C HIS A 52 12.98 -4.00 3.26
N GLY A 53 12.52 -5.22 3.54
CA GLY A 53 13.39 -6.29 4.04
C GLY A 53 14.37 -6.80 2.98
N VAL A 54 13.89 -7.05 1.76
CA VAL A 54 14.73 -7.49 0.61
C VAL A 54 14.98 -6.38 -0.42
N GLY A 55 14.45 -5.17 -0.19
CA GLY A 55 14.81 -3.98 -0.95
C GLY A 55 14.21 -3.90 -2.37
N MET A 56 12.98 -4.39 -2.58
CA MET A 56 12.32 -4.22 -3.89
C MET A 56 12.06 -2.75 -4.22
N ILE A 57 11.74 -1.91 -3.22
CA ILE A 57 11.59 -0.47 -3.42
C ILE A 57 12.90 0.23 -3.10
N TYR A 58 13.38 1.05 -4.06
CA TYR A 58 14.50 1.93 -3.83
C TYR A 58 14.13 3.03 -2.83
N GLN A 59 14.75 3.00 -1.65
CA GLN A 59 14.42 3.87 -0.54
C GLN A 59 15.48 4.96 -0.32
N THR A 60 15.04 6.19 -0.05
CA THR A 60 15.93 7.34 0.27
C THR A 60 15.60 8.02 1.60
N GLY A 61 14.66 7.49 2.39
CA GLY A 61 14.21 8.11 3.64
C GLY A 61 13.13 7.28 4.37
N ALA A 62 12.15 7.95 4.98
CA ALA A 62 11.05 7.29 5.70
C ALA A 62 10.13 6.45 4.77
N TRP A 63 9.67 5.29 5.26
CA TRP A 63 8.87 4.29 4.53
C TRP A 63 7.40 4.69 4.28
N ILE A 64 7.21 5.83 3.60
CA ILE A 64 5.88 6.35 3.20
C ILE A 64 5.32 5.70 1.93
N ASP A 65 6.21 5.16 1.11
CA ASP A 65 5.99 4.60 -0.22
C ASP A 65 4.90 3.52 -0.25
N MET A 66 4.89 2.59 0.71
CA MET A 66 3.84 1.56 0.76
C MET A 66 2.46 2.12 1.08
N ALA A 67 2.34 3.10 1.98
CA ALA A 67 1.07 3.72 2.32
C ALA A 67 0.48 4.46 1.10
N TRP A 68 1.32 5.17 0.37
CA TRP A 68 0.93 5.86 -0.86
C TRP A 68 0.61 4.87 -1.98
N ALA A 69 1.36 3.79 -2.11
CA ALA A 69 1.08 2.72 -3.07
C ALA A 69 -0.30 2.10 -2.83
N ALA A 70 -0.67 1.79 -1.57
CA ALA A 70 -2.00 1.30 -1.23
C ALA A 70 -3.09 2.32 -1.61
N GLY A 71 -2.94 3.58 -1.20
CA GLY A 71 -3.90 4.64 -1.47
C GLY A 71 -4.12 4.88 -2.97
N ILE A 72 -3.04 5.09 -3.72
CA ILE A 72 -3.07 5.34 -5.16
C ILE A 72 -3.58 4.11 -5.92
N GLY A 73 -3.07 2.92 -5.58
CA GLY A 73 -3.40 1.69 -6.29
C GLY A 73 -4.87 1.29 -6.12
N LEU A 74 -5.41 1.36 -4.89
CA LEU A 74 -6.82 1.07 -4.63
C LEU A 74 -7.73 2.12 -5.27
N PHE A 75 -7.38 3.40 -5.17
CA PHE A 75 -8.13 4.48 -5.80
C PHE A 75 -8.18 4.33 -7.33
N THR A 76 -7.02 4.09 -7.95
CA THR A 76 -6.91 3.85 -9.39
C THR A 76 -7.73 2.63 -9.81
N ALA A 77 -7.63 1.53 -9.07
CA ALA A 77 -8.41 0.32 -9.35
C ALA A 77 -9.92 0.56 -9.24
N SER A 78 -10.37 1.34 -8.26
CA SER A 78 -11.78 1.73 -8.10
C SER A 78 -12.27 2.58 -9.27
N VAL A 79 -11.54 3.64 -9.63
CA VAL A 79 -11.89 4.50 -10.78
C VAL A 79 -11.92 3.68 -12.07
N ALA A 80 -10.94 2.81 -12.29
CA ALA A 80 -10.90 1.92 -13.46
C ALA A 80 -12.04 0.89 -13.48
N SER A 81 -12.59 0.54 -12.31
CA SER A 81 -13.76 -0.35 -12.19
C SER A 81 -15.10 0.38 -12.34
N GLY A 82 -15.10 1.68 -12.63
CA GLY A 82 -16.31 2.48 -12.85
C GLY A 82 -16.75 3.34 -11.66
N ASP A 83 -15.99 3.38 -10.56
CA ASP A 83 -16.30 4.27 -9.44
C ASP A 83 -16.09 5.75 -9.82
N LYS A 84 -16.89 6.64 -9.24
CA LYS A 84 -16.79 8.08 -9.48
C LYS A 84 -15.61 8.67 -8.70
N PHE A 85 -14.61 9.18 -9.42
CA PHE A 85 -13.43 9.87 -8.87
C PHE A 85 -13.77 10.81 -7.70
N GLY A 86 -14.73 11.73 -7.91
CA GLY A 86 -15.09 12.75 -6.92
C GLY A 86 -15.64 12.20 -5.60
N LYS A 87 -16.22 10.99 -5.60
CA LYS A 87 -16.71 10.34 -4.36
C LYS A 87 -15.57 9.78 -3.50
N GLY A 88 -14.44 9.43 -4.11
CA GLY A 88 -13.26 8.91 -3.41
C GLY A 88 -12.26 9.99 -3.01
N ALA A 89 -12.46 11.25 -3.43
CA ALA A 89 -11.49 12.32 -3.27
C ALA A 89 -11.09 12.58 -1.80
N VAL A 90 -12.05 12.52 -0.88
CA VAL A 90 -11.78 12.67 0.57
C VAL A 90 -10.90 11.53 1.07
N ASN A 91 -11.23 10.28 0.73
CA ASN A 91 -10.44 9.12 1.14
C ASN A 91 -9.01 9.19 0.61
N TYR A 92 -8.83 9.69 -0.61
CA TYR A 92 -7.52 9.90 -1.20
C TYR A 92 -6.70 10.95 -0.45
N ILE A 93 -7.31 12.10 -0.11
CA ILE A 93 -6.65 13.15 0.69
C ILE A 93 -6.24 12.61 2.06
N VAL A 94 -7.13 11.88 2.73
CA VAL A 94 -6.85 11.28 4.03
C VAL A 94 -5.74 10.22 3.92
N ALA A 95 -5.68 9.43 2.85
CA ALA A 95 -4.61 8.48 2.63
C ALA A 95 -3.24 9.15 2.46
N LEU A 96 -3.18 10.27 1.73
CA LEU A 96 -1.95 11.07 1.58
C LEU A 96 -1.50 11.65 2.92
N ILE A 97 -2.42 12.25 3.68
CA ILE A 97 -2.14 12.83 4.99
C ILE A 97 -1.68 11.73 5.97
N GLY A 98 -2.45 10.65 6.09
CA GLY A 98 -2.14 9.54 6.99
C GLY A 98 -0.82 8.86 6.66
N GLY A 99 -0.54 8.62 5.38
CA GLY A 99 0.75 8.10 4.92
C GLY A 99 1.91 9.04 5.27
N THR A 100 1.73 10.35 5.06
CA THR A 100 2.75 11.36 5.39
C THR A 100 3.00 11.45 6.89
N LEU A 101 1.95 11.46 7.71
CA LEU A 101 2.06 11.46 9.16
C LEU A 101 2.72 10.18 9.67
N GLY A 102 2.38 9.02 9.12
CA GLY A 102 3.05 7.76 9.44
C GLY A 102 4.55 7.80 9.10
N GLY A 103 4.91 8.28 7.92
CA GLY A 103 6.29 8.48 7.52
C GLY A 103 7.04 9.46 8.42
N PHE A 104 6.40 10.56 8.82
CA PHE A 104 6.96 11.53 9.76
C PHE A 104 7.22 10.91 11.14
N ILE A 105 6.24 10.20 11.72
CA ILE A 105 6.40 9.51 13.00
C ILE A 105 7.58 8.54 12.93
N LEU A 106 7.68 7.77 11.84
CA LEU A 106 8.77 6.84 11.61
C LEU A 106 10.14 7.55 11.54
N SER A 107 10.20 8.72 10.89
CA SER A 107 11.43 9.53 10.79
C SER A 107 11.92 10.10 12.12
N CYS A 108 11.08 10.11 13.17
CA CYS A 108 11.50 10.55 14.50
C CYS A 108 12.41 9.55 15.22
N PHE A 109 12.54 8.31 14.72
CA PHE A 109 13.33 7.26 15.37
C PHE A 109 14.12 6.35 14.41
N LEU A 110 14.07 6.61 13.10
CA LEU A 110 14.95 6.01 12.08
C LEU A 110 16.04 6.99 11.66
#